data_AF-A0A960PKQ0-F1
#
_entry.id   AF-A0A960PKQ0-F1
#
_cell.length_a   1.000
_cell.length_b   1.000
_cell.length_c   1.000
_cell.angle_alpha   90.00
_cell.angle_beta   90.00
_cell.angle_gamma   90.00
#
_symmetry.space_group_name_H-M   'P 1'
#
loop_
_entity.id
_entity.type
_entity.pdbx_description
1 polymer ?
#
loop_
_entity_poly.entity_id
_entity_poly.type
_entity_poly.pdbx_seq_one_letter_code
_entity_poly.pdbx_strand_id
1 'polypeptide(L)'
;MTAITTPTVPAPTTAVRARPAGFLADVSHIAGRSLRAVPKDLESVVPPVLIAVFFFAVNLATLSRLTEGSIAGFDYTAFQMPTAILLGVTGVSRAPALVLDVQNGYLDRLLLTPVSRLAILLGHLVADVVVAAALTVPILGLGLALGVDFQSGVLGMVVFVALSAMWSLAFAGFGYAIALKTGNPAAVQSSFLLFFP
;
A
#
# COMPACT_ATOMS: atom_id res chain seq x y z
N MET A 1 -61.75 39.09 12.94
CA MET A 1 -60.49 38.58 12.35
C MET A 1 -60.28 37.18 12.90
N THR A 2 -60.51 36.16 12.09
CA THR A 2 -60.49 34.74 12.48
C THR A 2 -59.07 34.22 12.26
N ALA A 3 -58.36 33.87 13.33
CA ALA A 3 -57.00 33.33 13.23
C ALA A 3 -57.05 31.88 12.70
N ILE A 4 -56.39 31.63 11.58
CA ILE A 4 -56.19 30.29 11.02
C ILE A 4 -55.02 29.65 11.77
N THR A 5 -55.31 28.67 12.62
CA THR A 5 -54.29 27.82 13.24
C THR A 5 -53.89 26.72 12.26
N THR A 6 -52.72 26.85 11.63
CA THR A 6 -52.14 25.80 10.80
C THR A 6 -51.78 24.60 11.70
N PRO A 7 -52.32 23.39 11.46
CA PRO A 7 -51.94 22.22 12.23
C PRO A 7 -50.46 21.91 12.00
N THR A 8 -49.67 21.94 13.06
CA THR A 8 -48.25 21.58 13.02
C THR A 8 -48.17 20.05 12.95
N VAL A 9 -47.88 19.50 11.77
CA VAL A 9 -47.62 18.07 11.62
C VAL A 9 -46.32 17.75 12.39
N PRO A 10 -46.35 16.87 13.42
CA PRO A 10 -45.13 16.48 14.10
C PRO A 10 -44.20 15.77 13.11
N ALA A 11 -43.00 16.31 12.91
CA ALA A 11 -41.99 15.67 12.07
C ALA A 11 -41.64 14.30 12.67
N PRO A 12 -41.60 13.22 11.86
CA PRO A 12 -41.23 11.90 12.36
C PRO A 12 -39.79 11.94 12.92
N THR A 13 -39.66 11.81 14.25
CA THR A 13 -38.41 11.86 15.01
C THR A 13 -37.62 10.55 15.00
N THR A 14 -37.88 9.64 14.07
CA THR A 14 -37.02 8.49 13.82
C THR A 14 -35.79 8.95 13.07
N ALA A 15 -34.83 9.53 13.80
CA ALA A 15 -33.46 9.66 13.32
C ALA A 15 -32.94 8.25 13.03
N VAL A 16 -32.95 7.86 11.76
CA VAL A 16 -32.34 6.63 11.28
C VAL A 16 -30.84 6.76 11.51
N ARG A 17 -30.38 6.37 12.70
CA ARG A 17 -28.96 6.25 12.98
C ARG A 17 -28.45 5.04 12.21
N ALA A 18 -27.50 5.27 11.31
CA ALA A 18 -26.76 4.20 10.66
C ALA A 18 -26.19 3.27 11.75
N ARG A 19 -26.55 1.99 11.68
CA ARG A 19 -25.95 0.98 12.56
C ARG A 19 -24.46 0.90 12.24
N PRO A 20 -23.57 0.97 13.24
CA PRO A 20 -22.15 0.74 13.01
C PRO A 20 -21.97 -0.68 12.48
N ALA A 21 -21.34 -0.83 11.31
CA ALA A 21 -21.09 -2.13 10.68
C ALA A 21 -20.01 -2.94 11.41
N GLY A 22 -19.35 -2.34 12.40
CA GLY A 22 -18.26 -2.93 13.17
C GLY A 22 -16.90 -2.56 12.58
N PHE A 23 -15.91 -2.40 13.44
CA PHE A 23 -14.57 -1.90 13.09
C PHE A 23 -13.90 -2.69 11.94
N LEU A 24 -14.03 -4.02 11.93
CA LEU A 24 -13.47 -4.87 10.87
C LEU A 24 -14.20 -4.72 9.53
N ALA A 25 -15.52 -4.50 9.55
CA ALA A 25 -16.28 -4.24 8.33
C ALA A 25 -15.85 -2.89 7.74
N ASP A 26 -15.70 -1.86 8.58
CA ASP A 26 -15.23 -0.55 8.13
C ASP A 26 -13.83 -0.62 7.51
N VAL A 27 -12.89 -1.30 8.16
CA VAL A 27 -11.53 -1.52 7.63
C VAL A 27 -11.57 -2.25 6.29
N SER A 28 -12.35 -3.34 6.17
CA SER A 28 -12.41 -4.12 4.93
C SER A 28 -13.10 -3.38 3.78
N HIS A 29 -14.13 -2.58 4.07
CA HIS A 29 -14.78 -1.71 3.08
C HIS A 29 -13.84 -0.62 2.58
N ILE A 30 -13.10 0.02 3.48
CA ILE A 30 -12.12 1.06 3.13
C ILE A 30 -10.96 0.43 2.35
N ALA A 31 -10.40 -0.68 2.82
CA ALA A 31 -9.36 -1.41 2.13
C ALA A 31 -9.82 -1.81 0.72
N GLY A 32 -11.04 -2.34 0.57
CA GLY A 32 -11.60 -2.71 -0.73
C GLY A 32 -11.80 -1.51 -1.66
N ARG A 33 -12.16 -0.34 -1.13
CA ARG A 33 -12.21 0.91 -1.89
C ARG A 33 -10.82 1.33 -2.35
N SER A 34 -9.85 1.38 -1.44
CA SER A 34 -8.47 1.77 -1.74
C SER A 34 -7.84 0.81 -2.74
N LEU A 35 -8.15 -0.49 -2.65
CA LEU A 35 -7.68 -1.51 -3.58
C LEU A 35 -8.27 -1.35 -5.00
N ARG A 36 -9.52 -0.89 -5.10
CA ARG A 36 -10.14 -0.54 -6.40
C ARG A 36 -9.63 0.78 -6.99
N ALA A 37 -9.00 1.63 -6.18
CA ALA A 37 -8.34 2.85 -6.66
C ALA A 37 -6.96 2.56 -7.27
N VAL A 38 -6.32 1.45 -6.90
CA VAL A 38 -4.98 1.05 -7.38
C VAL A 38 -4.82 1.08 -8.90
N PRO A 39 -5.74 0.55 -9.72
CA PRO A 39 -5.60 0.58 -11.17
C PRO A 39 -5.72 2.00 -11.74
N LYS A 40 -6.35 2.92 -10.99
CA LYS A 40 -6.52 4.33 -11.38
C LYS A 40 -5.30 5.16 -10.98
N ASP A 41 -4.64 4.81 -9.88
CA ASP A 41 -3.42 5.47 -9.38
C ASP A 41 -2.15 4.75 -9.86
N LEU A 42 -2.19 4.24 -11.10
CA LEU A 42 -1.12 3.42 -11.66
C LEU A 42 0.21 4.20 -11.75
N GLU A 43 0.14 5.52 -11.87
CA GLU A 43 1.28 6.44 -11.84
C GLU A 43 2.12 6.32 -10.55
N SER A 44 1.49 5.97 -9.41
CA SER A 44 2.21 5.81 -8.14
C SER A 44 2.91 4.45 -7.99
N VAL A 45 2.42 3.43 -8.69
CA VAL A 45 2.91 2.05 -8.56
C VAL A 45 3.90 1.69 -9.67
N VAL A 46 3.70 2.23 -10.87
CA VAL A 46 4.51 1.88 -12.04
C VAL A 46 5.98 2.29 -11.90
N PRO A 47 6.35 3.52 -11.51
CA PRO A 47 7.75 3.90 -11.43
C PRO A 47 8.56 3.05 -10.45
N PRO A 48 8.11 2.80 -9.19
CA PRO A 48 8.83 1.90 -8.28
C PRO A 48 9.00 0.48 -8.83
N VAL A 49 7.96 -0.09 -9.43
CA VAL A 49 8.00 -1.43 -10.05
C VAL A 49 9.01 -1.47 -11.19
N LEU A 50 8.93 -0.50 -12.11
CA LEU A 50 9.83 -0.43 -13.26
C LEU A 50 11.27 -0.26 -12.82
N ILE A 51 11.54 0.62 -11.85
CA ILE A 51 12.87 0.82 -11.28
C ILE A 51 13.37 -0.49 -10.67
N ALA A 52 12.57 -1.16 -9.83
CA ALA A 52 12.98 -2.41 -9.20
C ALA A 52 13.31 -3.51 -10.21
N VAL A 53 12.45 -3.72 -11.22
CA VAL A 53 12.66 -4.73 -12.27
C VAL A 53 13.85 -4.35 -13.16
N PHE A 54 14.00 -3.08 -13.51
CA PHE A 54 15.13 -2.58 -14.30
C PHE A 54 16.45 -2.81 -13.56
N PHE A 55 16.55 -2.38 -12.30
CA PHE A 55 17.74 -2.58 -11.50
C PHE A 55 18.00 -4.06 -11.25
N PHE A 56 16.98 -4.90 -11.06
CA PHE A 56 17.14 -6.34 -11.00
C PHE A 56 17.82 -6.89 -12.26
N ALA A 57 17.27 -6.59 -13.44
CA ALA A 57 17.78 -7.09 -14.71
C ALA A 57 19.20 -6.57 -15.02
N VAL A 58 19.45 -5.28 -14.79
CA VAL A 58 20.77 -4.67 -15.05
C VAL A 58 21.84 -5.19 -14.10
N ASN A 59 21.56 -5.25 -12.79
CA ASN A 59 22.52 -5.79 -11.81
C ASN A 59 22.80 -7.25 -12.12
N LEU A 60 21.77 -8.04 -12.41
CA LEU A 60 21.94 -9.44 -12.78
C LEU A 60 22.81 -9.58 -14.04
N ALA A 61 22.47 -8.89 -15.13
CA ALA A 61 23.20 -9.01 -16.40
C ALA A 61 24.67 -8.55 -16.33
N THR A 62 24.98 -7.65 -15.40
CA THR A 62 26.33 -7.09 -15.19
C THR A 62 27.15 -7.93 -14.23
N LEU A 63 26.56 -8.29 -13.09
CA LEU A 63 27.28 -8.89 -11.97
C LEU A 63 27.26 -10.42 -11.99
N SER A 64 26.22 -11.07 -12.56
CA SER A 64 26.19 -12.54 -12.63
C SER A 64 27.39 -13.08 -13.40
N ARG A 65 27.74 -12.46 -14.53
CA ARG A 65 28.91 -12.82 -15.35
C ARG A 65 30.24 -12.67 -14.62
N LEU A 66 30.31 -11.74 -13.67
CA LEU A 66 31.51 -11.49 -12.88
C LEU A 66 31.63 -12.48 -11.72
N THR A 67 30.50 -12.92 -11.14
CA THR A 67 30.47 -13.78 -9.96
C THR A 67 30.46 -15.28 -10.28
N GLU A 68 29.79 -15.71 -11.35
CA GLU A 68 29.68 -17.12 -11.76
C GLU A 68 31.04 -17.82 -11.99
N GLY A 69 32.09 -17.05 -12.32
CA GLY A 69 33.45 -17.56 -12.49
C GLY A 69 34.40 -17.34 -11.31
N SER A 70 34.02 -16.54 -10.30
CA SER A 70 34.93 -16.10 -9.24
C SER A 70 34.61 -16.67 -7.85
N ILE A 71 33.38 -17.14 -7.60
CA ILE A 71 32.98 -17.73 -6.33
C ILE A 71 32.22 -19.05 -6.59
N ALA A 72 32.84 -20.18 -6.23
CA ALA A 72 32.25 -21.50 -6.42
C ALA A 72 30.98 -21.67 -5.56
N GLY A 73 29.85 -22.00 -6.21
CA GLY A 73 28.58 -22.30 -5.55
C GLY A 73 27.75 -21.08 -5.13
N PHE A 74 28.12 -19.86 -5.53
CA PHE A 74 27.35 -18.65 -5.25
C PHE A 74 26.39 -18.32 -6.40
N ASP A 75 25.08 -18.37 -6.13
CA ASP A 75 24.07 -17.89 -7.07
C ASP A 75 23.75 -16.40 -6.82
N TYR A 76 24.26 -15.55 -7.71
CA TYR A 76 24.00 -14.11 -7.67
C TYR A 76 22.51 -13.80 -7.86
N THR A 77 21.78 -14.62 -8.62
CA THR A 77 20.35 -14.42 -8.90
C THR A 77 19.52 -14.57 -7.63
N ALA A 78 19.76 -15.64 -6.88
CA ALA A 78 19.13 -15.88 -5.58
C ALA A 78 19.44 -14.77 -4.56
N PHE A 79 20.66 -14.21 -4.61
CA PHE A 79 21.06 -13.10 -3.74
C PHE A 79 20.42 -11.75 -4.14
N GLN A 80 20.32 -11.47 -5.44
CA GLN A 80 19.82 -10.18 -5.95
C GLN A 80 18.28 -10.08 -5.87
N MET A 81 17.58 -11.21 -5.96
CA MET A 81 16.12 -11.31 -5.93
C MET A 81 15.48 -10.58 -4.73
N PRO A 82 15.86 -10.88 -3.47
CA PRO A 82 15.32 -10.17 -2.32
C PRO A 82 15.59 -8.67 -2.33
N THR A 83 16.77 -8.26 -2.78
CA THR A 83 17.16 -6.85 -2.87
C THR A 83 16.25 -6.08 -3.83
N ALA A 84 15.97 -6.66 -5.01
CA ALA A 84 15.05 -6.06 -5.97
C ALA A 84 13.62 -5.97 -5.45
N ILE A 85 13.15 -7.02 -4.75
CA ILE A 85 11.81 -7.03 -4.16
C ILE A 85 11.70 -5.96 -3.08
N LEU A 86 12.66 -5.88 -2.17
CA LEU A 86 12.69 -4.84 -1.14
C LEU A 86 12.72 -3.44 -1.76
N LEU A 87 13.54 -3.21 -2.79
CA LEU A 87 13.58 -1.93 -3.50
C LEU A 87 12.24 -1.55 -4.15
N GLY A 88 11.54 -2.52 -4.74
CA GLY A 88 10.23 -2.26 -5.34
C GLY A 88 9.16 -1.98 -4.29
N VAL A 89 9.17 -2.75 -3.20
CA VAL A 89 8.17 -2.67 -2.14
C VAL A 89 8.33 -1.41 -1.27
N THR A 90 9.55 -0.91 -1.05
CA THR A 90 9.77 0.35 -0.30
C THR A 90 9.17 1.56 -1.00
N GLY A 91 9.13 1.56 -2.34
CA GLY A 91 8.55 2.65 -3.12
C GLY A 91 7.01 2.62 -3.18
N VAL A 92 6.36 1.58 -2.66
CA VAL A 92 4.90 1.50 -2.61
C VAL A 92 4.39 2.13 -1.32
N SER A 93 3.70 3.27 -1.44
CA SER A 93 2.99 3.91 -0.33
C SER A 93 1.79 4.70 -0.82
N ARG A 94 0.63 4.55 -0.16
CA ARG A 94 -0.56 5.37 -0.42
C ARG A 94 -0.73 6.52 0.56
N ALA A 95 0.32 6.87 1.30
CA ALA A 95 0.30 8.03 2.18
C ALA A 95 -0.08 9.35 1.45
N PRO A 96 0.36 9.62 0.20
CA PRO A 96 -0.08 10.82 -0.53
C PRO A 96 -1.59 10.85 -0.81
N ALA A 97 -2.21 9.70 -1.09
CA ALA A 97 -3.65 9.60 -1.34
C ALA A 97 -4.47 9.96 -0.09
N LEU A 98 -4.00 9.55 1.10
CA LEU A 98 -4.61 9.96 2.36
C LEU A 98 -4.54 11.48 2.54
N VAL A 99 -3.44 12.11 2.15
CA VAL A 99 -3.33 13.58 2.22
C VAL A 99 -4.33 14.25 1.28
N LEU A 100 -4.51 13.73 0.06
CA LEU A 100 -5.52 14.25 -0.86
C LEU A 100 -6.94 14.08 -0.28
N ASP A 101 -7.22 12.96 0.39
CA ASP A 101 -8.50 12.76 1.09
C ASP A 101 -8.73 13.79 2.21
N VAL A 102 -7.67 14.21 2.91
CA VAL A 102 -7.71 15.32 3.88
C VAL A 102 -7.99 16.64 3.18
N GLN A 103 -7.22 16.97 2.13
CA GLN A 103 -7.31 18.25 1.42
C GLN A 103 -8.67 18.45 0.73
N ASN A 104 -9.24 17.38 0.16
CA ASN A 104 -10.54 17.41 -0.51
C ASN A 104 -11.72 17.38 0.48
N GLY A 105 -11.47 17.38 1.79
CA GLY A 105 -12.49 17.27 2.84
C GLY A 105 -13.25 15.94 2.82
N TYR A 106 -12.75 14.93 2.09
CA TYR A 106 -13.34 13.59 2.06
C TYR A 106 -13.19 12.91 3.42
N LEU A 107 -12.04 13.11 4.07
CA LEU A 107 -11.82 12.62 5.44
C LEU A 107 -12.84 13.23 6.41
N ASP A 108 -13.09 14.53 6.34
CA ASP A 108 -14.06 15.20 7.22
C ASP A 108 -15.48 14.64 7.04
N ARG A 109 -15.88 14.36 5.79
CA ARG A 109 -17.18 13.71 5.50
C ARG A 109 -17.26 12.30 6.05
N LEU A 110 -16.18 11.53 6.00
CA LEU A 110 -16.10 10.20 6.61
C LEU A 110 -16.14 10.24 8.14
N LEU A 111 -15.69 11.34 8.76
CA LEU A 111 -15.76 11.50 10.20
C LEU A 111 -17.14 11.95 10.70
N LEU A 112 -18.02 12.39 9.79
CA LEU A 112 -19.44 12.63 10.09
C LEU A 112 -20.26 11.33 10.06
N THR A 113 -19.74 10.26 9.46
CA THR A 113 -20.32 8.91 9.56
C THR A 113 -19.71 8.17 10.76
N PRO A 114 -20.33 7.08 11.28
CA PRO A 114 -19.84 6.37 12.47
C PRO A 114 -18.56 5.54 12.21
N VAL A 115 -17.64 6.02 11.38
CA VAL A 115 -16.39 5.36 11.00
C VAL A 115 -15.24 5.93 11.83
N SER A 116 -14.43 5.06 12.42
CA SER A 116 -13.27 5.50 13.22
C SER A 116 -12.09 5.97 12.34
N ARG A 117 -11.37 7.00 12.79
CA ARG A 117 -10.12 7.50 12.13
C ARG A 117 -9.11 6.38 11.89
N LEU A 118 -8.99 5.46 12.85
CA LEU A 118 -8.09 4.31 12.76
C LEU A 118 -8.52 3.32 11.68
N ALA A 119 -9.81 3.11 11.46
CA ALA A 119 -10.28 2.22 10.39
C ALA A 119 -9.89 2.74 8.99
N ILE A 120 -9.87 4.07 8.80
CA ILE A 120 -9.46 4.70 7.55
C ILE A 120 -7.96 4.50 7.28
N LEU A 121 -7.14 4.71 8.31
CA LEU A 121 -5.71 4.52 8.21
C LEU A 121 -5.33 3.04 8.01
N LEU A 122 -5.95 2.14 8.78
CA LEU A 122 -5.75 0.70 8.64
C LEU A 122 -6.22 0.18 7.28
N GLY A 123 -7.34 0.69 6.74
CA GLY A 123 -7.80 0.30 5.41
C GLY A 123 -6.79 0.62 4.32
N HIS A 124 -6.14 1.79 4.41
CA HIS A 124 -5.06 2.16 3.51
C HIS A 124 -3.80 1.29 3.69
N LEU A 125 -3.39 1.04 4.92
CA LEU A 125 -2.25 0.15 5.23
C LEU A 125 -2.47 -1.28 4.71
N VAL A 126 -3.69 -1.81 4.84
CA VAL A 126 -4.05 -3.11 4.28
C VAL A 126 -3.95 -3.10 2.76
N ALA A 127 -4.40 -2.03 2.10
CA ALA A 127 -4.24 -1.91 0.66
C ALA A 127 -2.76 -1.87 0.24
N ASP A 128 -1.89 -1.19 1.01
CA ASP A 128 -0.44 -1.15 0.76
C ASP A 128 0.19 -2.54 0.88
N VAL A 129 -0.16 -3.29 1.92
CA VAL A 129 0.25 -4.70 2.11
C VAL A 129 -0.16 -5.57 0.92
N VAL A 130 -1.41 -5.46 0.46
CA VAL A 130 -1.89 -6.27 -0.67
C VAL A 130 -1.15 -5.92 -1.96
N VAL A 131 -0.85 -4.64 -2.18
CA VAL A 131 -0.12 -4.22 -3.38
C VAL A 131 1.36 -4.60 -3.32
N ALA A 132 1.99 -4.53 -2.15
CA ALA A 132 3.33 -5.07 -1.95
C ALA A 132 3.40 -6.58 -2.21
N ALA A 133 2.42 -7.33 -1.73
CA ALA A 133 2.31 -8.76 -2.01
C ALA A 133 2.15 -9.01 -3.52
N ALA A 134 1.26 -8.27 -4.18
CA ALA A 134 1.05 -8.38 -5.63
C ALA A 134 2.30 -8.00 -6.45
N LEU A 135 3.08 -7.01 -6.00
CA LEU A 135 4.34 -6.59 -6.62
C LEU A 135 5.45 -7.64 -6.48
N THR A 136 5.44 -8.38 -5.38
CA THR A 136 6.41 -9.44 -5.12
C THR A 136 6.27 -10.60 -6.12
N VAL A 137 5.04 -10.93 -6.53
CA VAL A 137 4.73 -12.05 -7.45
C VAL A 137 5.49 -11.98 -8.79
N PRO A 138 5.48 -10.90 -9.58
CA PRO A 138 6.17 -10.85 -10.86
C PRO A 138 7.69 -10.95 -10.73
N ILE A 139 8.30 -10.33 -9.72
CA ILE A 139 9.75 -10.43 -9.50
C ILE A 139 10.11 -11.86 -9.07
N LEU A 140 9.31 -12.47 -8.18
CA LEU A 140 9.46 -13.85 -7.78
C LEU A 140 9.36 -14.80 -8.98
N GLY A 141 8.37 -14.59 -9.86
CA GLY A 141 8.21 -15.34 -11.11
C GLY A 141 9.39 -15.17 -12.06
N LEU A 142 9.96 -13.97 -12.16
CA LEU A 142 11.18 -13.71 -12.92
C LEU A 142 12.36 -14.50 -12.37
N GLY A 143 12.60 -14.50 -11.06
CA GLY A 143 13.68 -15.30 -10.48
C GLY A 143 13.51 -16.80 -10.67
N LEU A 144 12.28 -17.30 -10.57
CA LEU A 144 11.98 -18.70 -10.89
C LEU A 144 12.24 -19.03 -12.37
N ALA A 145 11.86 -18.14 -13.29
CA ALA A 145 12.14 -18.30 -14.71
C ALA A 145 13.63 -18.25 -15.04
N LEU A 146 14.42 -17.56 -14.23
CA LEU A 146 15.88 -17.50 -14.30
C LEU A 146 16.58 -18.67 -13.61
N GLY A 147 15.83 -19.62 -13.04
CA GLY A 147 16.37 -20.85 -12.47
C GLY A 147 16.73 -20.80 -10.98
N VAL A 148 16.20 -19.83 -10.23
CA VAL A 148 16.41 -19.77 -8.76
C VAL A 148 15.68 -20.92 -8.07
N ASP A 149 16.44 -21.81 -7.43
CA ASP A 149 15.90 -22.92 -6.65
C ASP A 149 15.52 -22.50 -5.22
N PHE A 150 14.23 -22.54 -4.91
CA PHE A 150 13.74 -22.36 -3.54
C PHE A 150 13.78 -23.69 -2.79
N GLN A 151 14.85 -23.93 -2.02
CA GLN A 151 15.00 -25.14 -1.19
C GLN A 151 13.84 -25.34 -0.19
N SER A 152 13.22 -24.25 0.26
CA SER A 152 12.07 -24.22 1.17
C SER A 152 10.73 -24.49 0.48
N GLY A 153 10.72 -24.67 -0.85
CA GLY A 153 9.53 -24.94 -1.66
C GLY A 153 8.49 -23.82 -1.61
N VAL A 154 7.23 -24.18 -1.90
CA VAL A 154 6.09 -23.24 -1.95
C VAL A 154 5.88 -22.52 -0.62
N LEU A 155 6.12 -23.20 0.51
CA LEU A 155 5.98 -22.59 1.83
C LEU A 155 6.96 -21.43 2.02
N GLY A 156 8.21 -21.60 1.58
CA GLY A 156 9.21 -20.53 1.59
C GLY A 156 8.79 -19.31 0.78
N MET A 157 8.19 -19.53 -0.40
CA MET A 157 7.68 -18.45 -1.24
C MET A 157 6.56 -17.66 -0.54
N VAL A 158 5.62 -18.35 0.11
CA VAL A 158 4.52 -17.69 0.85
C VAL A 158 5.07 -16.87 2.02
N VAL A 159 6.00 -17.42 2.79
CA VAL A 159 6.66 -16.69 3.89
C VAL A 159 7.44 -15.48 3.34
N PHE A 160 8.11 -15.64 2.21
CA PHE A 160 8.85 -14.57 1.56
C PHE A 160 7.92 -13.40 1.17
N VAL A 161 6.80 -13.69 0.51
CA VAL A 161 5.77 -12.69 0.17
C VAL A 161 5.23 -12.01 1.43
N ALA A 162 4.97 -12.77 2.50
CA ALA A 162 4.50 -12.22 3.77
C ALA A 162 5.54 -11.27 4.40
N LEU A 163 6.82 -11.63 4.37
CA LEU A 163 7.91 -10.78 4.86
C LEU A 163 8.03 -9.50 4.03
N SER A 164 7.94 -9.58 2.71
CA SER A 164 7.93 -8.41 1.83
C SER A 164 6.74 -7.50 2.10
N ALA A 165 5.54 -8.06 2.29
CA ALA A 165 4.35 -7.32 2.70
C ALA A 165 4.53 -6.62 4.05
N MET A 166 5.09 -7.31 5.04
CA MET A 166 5.36 -6.72 6.36
C MET A 166 6.41 -5.61 6.31
N TRP A 167 7.42 -5.77 5.46
CA TRP A 167 8.42 -4.74 5.19
C TRP A 167 7.77 -3.49 4.58
N SER A 168 6.86 -3.66 3.62
CA SER A 168 6.07 -2.56 3.06
C SER A 168 5.31 -1.81 4.14
N LEU A 169 4.64 -2.54 5.04
CA LEU A 169 3.86 -1.94 6.10
C LEU A 169 4.72 -1.06 7.02
N ALA A 170 5.91 -1.56 7.39
CA ALA A 170 6.85 -0.81 8.21
C ALA A 170 7.30 0.49 7.51
N PHE A 171 7.61 0.43 6.22
CA PHE A 171 8.04 1.59 5.45
C PHE A 171 6.89 2.59 5.16
N ALA A 172 5.73 2.09 4.75
CA ALA A 172 4.54 2.90 4.50
C ALA A 172 4.13 3.68 5.76
N GLY A 173 4.31 3.09 6.94
CA GLY A 173 4.04 3.75 8.23
C GLY A 173 4.75 5.10 8.40
N PHE A 174 5.98 5.24 7.92
CA PHE A 174 6.69 6.52 7.95
C PHE A 174 6.02 7.56 7.04
N GLY A 175 5.65 7.16 5.83
CA GLY A 175 4.90 8.01 4.90
C GLY A 175 3.58 8.49 5.51
N TYR A 176 2.84 7.60 6.17
CA TYR A 176 1.59 7.94 6.86
C TYR A 176 1.80 8.89 8.05
N ALA A 177 2.86 8.72 8.83
CA ALA A 177 3.19 9.63 9.92
C ALA A 177 3.47 11.05 9.40
N ILE A 178 4.20 11.17 8.29
CA ILE A 178 4.52 12.45 7.65
C ILE A 178 3.26 13.05 7.02
N ALA A 179 2.43 12.23 6.37
CA ALA A 179 1.16 12.64 5.77
C ALA A 179 0.24 13.30 6.80
N LEU A 180 0.07 12.67 7.97
CA LEU A 180 -0.77 13.18 9.05
C LEU A 180 -0.19 14.43 9.71
N LYS A 181 1.14 14.54 9.79
CA LYS A 181 1.81 15.69 10.41
C LYS A 181 1.85 16.92 9.50
N THR A 182 2.01 16.73 8.19
CA THR A 182 2.26 17.82 7.24
C THR A 182 1.04 18.20 6.41
N GLY A 183 0.13 17.26 6.13
CA GLY A 183 -1.02 17.51 5.25
C GLY A 183 -0.62 17.91 3.82
N ASN A 184 0.61 17.61 3.38
CA ASN A 184 1.12 17.97 2.05
C ASN A 184 1.63 16.72 1.29
N PRO A 185 1.05 16.35 0.13
CA PRO A 185 1.48 15.19 -0.65
C PRO A 185 2.94 15.30 -1.12
N ALA A 186 3.40 16.51 -1.43
CA ALA A 186 4.77 16.75 -1.85
C ALA A 186 5.77 16.46 -0.72
N ALA A 187 5.42 16.77 0.53
CA ALA A 187 6.26 16.46 1.68
C ALA A 187 6.37 14.93 1.91
N VAL A 188 5.29 14.19 1.66
CA VAL A 188 5.28 12.73 1.72
C VAL A 188 6.16 12.13 0.62
N GLN A 189 6.05 12.62 -0.62
CA GLN A 189 6.90 12.14 -1.72
C GLN A 189 8.38 12.46 -1.48
N SER A 190 8.69 13.66 -1.01
CA SER A 190 10.06 14.05 -0.67
C SER A 190 10.62 13.30 0.54
N SER A 191 9.77 12.69 1.38
CA SER A 191 10.25 11.93 2.55
C SER A 191 11.05 10.70 2.16
N PHE A 192 10.83 10.14 0.96
CA PHE A 192 11.65 9.06 0.43
C PHE A 192 13.14 9.44 0.37
N LEU A 193 13.48 10.72 0.14
CA LEU A 193 14.86 11.21 0.14
C LEU A 193 15.55 11.06 1.51
N LEU A 194 14.79 11.02 2.61
CA LEU A 194 15.36 10.79 3.95
C LEU A 194 15.80 9.34 4.14
N PHE A 195 15.24 8.41 3.36
CA PHE A 195 15.49 6.98 3.43
C PHE A 195 16.30 6.48 2.22
N PHE A 196 16.65 7.39 1.30
CA PHE A 196 17.56 7.11 0.21
C PHE A 196 18.99 7.15 0.77
N PRO A 197 19.77 6.05 0.66
CA PRO A 197 21.15 6.02 1.12
C PRO A 197 22.07 6.91 0.27
#